data_AF-A0A5J4G134-F1
#
_entry.id   AF-A0A5J4G134-F1
#
_cell.length_a   1.000
_cell.length_b   1.000
_cell.length_c   1.000
_cell.angle_alpha   90.00
_cell.angle_beta   90.00
_cell.angle_gamma   90.00
#
_symmetry.space_group_name_H-M   'P 1'
#
loop_
_entity.id
_entity.type
_entity.pdbx_description
1 polymer ?
#
loop_
_entity_poly.entity_id
_entity_poly.type
_entity_poly.pdbx_seq_one_letter_code
_entity_poly.pdbx_strand_id
1 'polypeptide(L)'
;MLGTLNKPRKPKSARVGTLLNIYIMNILDSLRRPYFAVFLSALILFVSCEKAILETNESMPVQTAELNRSTNAFNYEVYNELIRSSDLSEISTTLINNEVGEMRTVEKSKTILDITNAHFGSDIELPEEFHEITDSDAEYILDVSLANGWVNQVDIDLIRQFETDINNSDFDTALRNYENTVLSLRLDSKEFAKKNNLANSLRAMNHYNPEGFNKVDSCFTAVLSLTLATVSLLTCIAVWPCFFAGAAYTLAYINYIDQCTD
;
A
#
# COMPACT_ATOMS: atom_id res chain seq x y z
N MET A 1 -10.11 -66.88 -65.81
CA MET A 1 -8.65 -66.64 -65.79
C MET A 1 -8.43 -65.21 -65.37
N LEU A 2 -7.88 -65.03 -64.18
CA LEU A 2 -7.55 -63.75 -63.57
C LEU A 2 -6.27 -63.18 -64.21
N GLY A 3 -6.32 -61.90 -64.58
CA GLY A 3 -5.18 -61.10 -65.01
C GLY A 3 -5.32 -59.70 -64.41
N THR A 4 -4.47 -59.43 -63.42
CA THR A 4 -4.31 -58.19 -62.67
C THR A 4 -3.75 -57.07 -63.55
N LEU A 5 -4.00 -55.80 -63.21
CA LEU A 5 -2.97 -54.76 -63.34
C LEU A 5 -3.20 -53.58 -62.39
N ASN A 6 -2.11 -53.27 -61.72
CA ASN A 6 -1.91 -52.42 -60.56
C ASN A 6 -2.00 -50.92 -60.92
N LYS A 7 -2.57 -50.08 -60.04
CA LYS A 7 -2.55 -48.62 -60.19
C LYS A 7 -1.82 -48.00 -58.98
N PRO A 8 -0.75 -47.20 -59.19
CA PRO A 8 0.02 -46.64 -58.08
C PRO A 8 -0.70 -45.47 -57.41
N ARG A 9 -0.68 -45.47 -56.06
CA ARG A 9 -1.12 -44.35 -55.20
C ARG A 9 -0.10 -43.22 -55.26
N LYS A 10 -0.57 -41.98 -55.49
CA LYS A 10 0.20 -40.75 -55.27
C LYS A 10 0.20 -40.37 -53.79
N PRO A 11 1.34 -39.93 -53.22
CA PRO A 11 1.37 -39.33 -51.88
C PRO A 11 0.88 -37.87 -51.95
N LYS A 12 -0.04 -37.49 -51.06
CA LYS A 12 -0.33 -36.09 -50.73
C LYS A 12 0.66 -35.67 -49.65
N SER A 13 1.66 -34.88 -50.01
CA SER A 13 2.58 -34.23 -49.07
C SER A 13 2.59 -32.73 -49.30
N ALA A 14 2.59 -32.00 -48.19
CA ALA A 14 3.01 -30.61 -48.01
C ALA A 14 2.12 -29.47 -48.58
N ARG A 15 1.21 -28.98 -47.73
CA ARG A 15 0.82 -27.54 -47.66
C ARG A 15 0.58 -27.15 -46.20
N VAL A 16 1.63 -27.12 -45.39
CA VAL A 16 1.58 -26.54 -44.02
C VAL A 16 2.65 -25.44 -43.84
N GLY A 17 3.70 -25.39 -44.69
CA GLY A 17 4.80 -24.43 -44.53
C GLY A 17 4.52 -22.99 -45.01
N THR A 18 3.48 -22.72 -45.81
CA THR A 18 3.32 -21.40 -46.44
C THR A 18 2.49 -20.40 -45.64
N LEU A 19 1.60 -20.87 -44.75
CA LEU A 19 0.76 -19.98 -43.93
C LEU A 19 1.52 -19.42 -42.71
N LEU A 20 2.48 -20.18 -42.17
CA LEU A 20 3.28 -19.74 -41.03
C LEU A 20 4.19 -18.55 -41.39
N ASN A 21 4.78 -18.56 -42.59
CA ASN A 21 5.68 -17.50 -43.05
C ASN A 21 4.96 -16.16 -43.29
N ILE A 22 3.70 -16.17 -43.73
CA ILE A 22 2.95 -14.93 -43.96
C ILE A 22 2.59 -14.27 -42.63
N TYR A 23 2.26 -15.05 -41.60
CA TYR A 23 1.91 -14.53 -40.29
C TYR A 23 3.13 -13.93 -39.57
N ILE A 24 4.30 -14.57 -39.68
CA ILE A 24 5.56 -14.07 -39.11
C ILE A 24 5.98 -12.75 -39.76
N MET A 25 5.79 -12.60 -41.08
CA MET A 25 6.19 -11.37 -41.79
C MET A 25 5.35 -10.15 -41.39
N ASN A 26 4.04 -10.33 -41.16
CA ASN A 26 3.16 -9.24 -40.70
C ASN A 26 3.46 -8.76 -39.27
N ILE A 27 3.92 -9.65 -38.39
CA ILE A 27 4.31 -9.29 -37.02
C ILE A 27 5.61 -8.48 -37.04
N LEU A 28 6.57 -8.85 -37.88
CA LEU A 28 7.84 -8.15 -38.03
C LEU A 28 7.67 -6.72 -38.58
N ASP A 29 6.72 -6.51 -39.48
CA ASP A 29 6.43 -5.16 -40.01
C ASP A 29 5.70 -4.27 -38.99
N SER A 30 4.94 -4.86 -38.06
CA SER A 30 4.32 -4.12 -36.96
C SER A 30 5.36 -3.65 -35.92
N LEU A 31 6.36 -4.50 -35.62
CA LEU A 31 7.45 -4.21 -34.68
C LEU A 31 8.42 -3.11 -35.16
N ARG A 32 8.45 -2.79 -36.47
CA ARG A 32 9.30 -1.74 -37.04
C ARG A 32 8.70 -0.32 -36.96
N ARG A 33 7.46 -0.17 -36.50
CA ARG A 33 6.81 1.15 -36.43
C ARG A 33 7.32 1.95 -35.22
N PRO A 34 7.57 3.27 -35.36
CA PRO A 34 8.11 4.10 -34.28
C PRO A 34 7.21 4.14 -33.04
N TYR A 35 5.90 3.97 -33.20
CA TYR A 35 4.95 3.91 -32.08
C TYR A 35 5.15 2.69 -31.17
N PHE A 36 5.67 1.58 -31.69
CA PHE A 36 5.96 0.40 -30.87
C PHE A 36 7.11 0.66 -29.90
N ALA A 37 8.14 1.41 -30.34
CA ALA A 37 9.25 1.80 -29.47
C ALA A 37 8.78 2.74 -28.35
N VAL A 38 7.90 3.71 -28.65
CA VAL A 38 7.32 4.60 -27.64
C VAL A 38 6.46 3.82 -26.65
N PHE A 39 5.61 2.92 -27.14
CA PHE A 39 4.79 2.04 -26.30
C PHE A 39 5.64 1.12 -25.42
N LEU A 40 6.71 0.53 -25.95
CA LEU A 40 7.62 -0.32 -25.19
C LEU A 40 8.40 0.49 -24.15
N SER A 41 8.84 1.72 -24.47
CA SER A 41 9.48 2.60 -23.49
C SER A 41 8.53 3.03 -22.38
N ALA A 42 7.26 3.27 -22.69
CA ALA A 42 6.23 3.54 -21.68
C ALA A 42 6.03 2.29 -20.79
N LEU A 43 5.91 1.09 -21.37
CA LEU A 43 5.84 -0.17 -20.62
C LEU A 43 7.06 -0.39 -19.72
N ILE A 44 8.28 -0.09 -20.20
CA ILE A 44 9.50 -0.18 -19.39
C ILE A 44 9.46 0.81 -18.22
N LEU A 45 8.93 2.03 -18.42
CA LEU A 45 8.76 3.00 -17.33
C LEU A 45 7.70 2.55 -16.30
N PHE A 46 6.64 1.87 -16.73
CA PHE A 46 5.61 1.32 -15.82
C PHE A 46 6.05 0.03 -15.11
N VAL A 47 6.94 -0.78 -15.71
CA VAL A 47 7.48 -2.01 -15.09
C VAL A 47 8.73 -1.73 -14.24
N SER A 48 9.41 -0.59 -14.41
CA SER A 48 10.62 -0.24 -13.66
C SER A 48 10.39 0.21 -12.20
N CYS A 49 9.18 0.12 -11.67
CA CYS A 49 8.97 0.18 -10.21
C CYS A 49 9.22 -1.16 -9.50
N GLU A 50 9.56 -2.23 -10.23
CA GLU A 50 9.98 -3.50 -9.62
C GLU A 50 11.52 -3.67 -9.70
N LYS A 51 12.21 -3.15 -8.66
CA LYS A 51 13.60 -3.46 -8.27
C LYS A 51 14.70 -3.26 -9.34
N ALA A 52 15.34 -2.10 -9.30
CA ALA A 52 16.71 -1.94 -9.77
C ALA A 52 17.69 -2.69 -8.85
N ILE A 53 17.89 -3.98 -9.10
CA ILE A 53 19.15 -4.68 -8.80
C ILE A 53 19.59 -5.32 -10.12
N LEU A 54 20.47 -4.62 -10.84
CA LEU A 54 21.23 -5.21 -11.92
C LEU A 54 22.67 -4.73 -11.79
N GLU A 55 23.41 -5.56 -11.08
CA GLU A 55 24.86 -5.54 -10.93
C GLU A 55 25.52 -5.68 -12.32
N THR A 56 26.19 -4.63 -12.78
CA THR A 56 27.22 -4.76 -13.81
C THR A 56 28.55 -5.08 -13.14
N ASN A 57 28.94 -6.34 -13.27
CA ASN A 57 30.23 -6.90 -12.89
C ASN A 57 31.35 -6.39 -13.82
N GLU A 58 32.24 -5.54 -13.32
CA GLU A 58 33.64 -5.54 -13.76
C GLU A 58 34.57 -5.40 -12.54
N SER A 59 35.09 -6.55 -12.11
CA SER A 59 36.39 -6.79 -11.45
C SER A 59 37.02 -5.67 -10.62
N MET A 60 36.86 -5.72 -9.29
CA MET A 60 37.85 -5.30 -8.28
C MET A 60 37.50 -5.86 -6.89
N PRO A 61 38.47 -5.93 -5.95
CA PRO A 61 38.71 -7.11 -5.12
C PRO A 61 37.72 -7.26 -3.97
N VAL A 62 37.63 -8.52 -3.51
CA VAL A 62 37.04 -9.01 -2.26
C VAL A 62 37.14 -7.97 -1.13
N GLN A 63 36.12 -7.12 -1.03
CA GLN A 63 35.73 -6.45 0.19
C GLN A 63 34.51 -7.20 0.69
N THR A 64 34.72 -7.81 1.84
CA THR A 64 33.75 -8.19 2.86
C THR A 64 32.29 -7.92 2.50
N ALA A 65 31.46 -8.96 2.67
CA ALA A 65 30.02 -8.87 2.80
C ALA A 65 29.61 -8.01 4.01
N GLU A 66 29.97 -6.73 4.02
CA GLU A 66 29.15 -5.66 4.57
C GLU A 66 27.96 -5.52 3.63
N LEU A 67 27.06 -6.48 3.80
CA LEU A 67 25.66 -6.40 3.45
C LEU A 67 25.20 -4.96 3.59
N ASN A 68 24.76 -4.34 2.49
CA ASN A 68 24.15 -3.02 2.40
C ASN A 68 23.09 -2.82 3.49
N ARG A 69 23.50 -2.55 4.74
CA ARG A 69 22.64 -2.02 5.77
C ARG A 69 22.40 -0.58 5.37
N SER A 70 21.34 -0.40 4.58
CA SER A 70 20.59 0.85 4.61
C SER A 70 20.47 1.24 6.08
N THR A 71 21.15 2.30 6.48
CA THR A 71 20.92 2.94 7.78
C THR A 71 19.54 3.55 7.68
N ASN A 72 18.53 2.74 8.01
CA ASN A 72 17.15 3.17 8.07
C ASN A 72 17.09 4.45 8.92
N ALA A 73 16.44 5.47 8.40
CA ALA A 73 16.22 6.74 9.07
C ALA A 73 14.79 7.17 8.80
N PHE A 74 14.12 7.69 9.83
CA PHE A 74 12.76 8.18 9.67
C PHE A 74 12.75 9.41 8.75
N ASN A 75 11.84 9.40 7.78
CA ASN A 75 11.63 10.49 6.83
C ASN A 75 10.17 10.97 6.95
N TYR A 76 10.01 12.27 7.22
CA TYR A 76 8.74 12.96 7.40
C TYR A 76 8.32 13.82 6.21
N GLU A 77 8.93 13.66 5.05
CA GLU A 77 8.57 14.36 3.81
C GLU A 77 7.10 14.13 3.44
N VAL A 78 6.60 12.91 3.64
CA VAL A 78 5.19 12.56 3.38
C VAL A 78 4.24 13.32 4.30
N TYR A 79 4.53 13.35 5.61
CA TYR A 79 3.80 14.20 6.56
C TYR A 79 3.86 15.68 6.16
N ASN A 80 5.03 16.19 5.80
CA ASN A 80 5.22 17.60 5.45
C ASN A 80 4.43 18.00 4.19
N GLU A 81 4.32 17.11 3.21
CA GLU A 81 3.50 17.34 2.01
C GLU A 81 2.01 17.34 2.36
N LEU A 82 1.57 16.37 3.17
CA LEU A 82 0.18 16.25 3.61
C LEU A 82 -0.31 17.54 4.29
N ILE A 83 0.45 18.08 5.26
CA ILE A 83 0.04 19.29 6.00
C ILE A 83 0.08 20.58 5.17
N ARG A 84 0.74 20.57 4.00
CA ARG A 84 0.77 21.72 3.09
C ARG A 84 -0.40 21.71 2.10
N SER A 85 -1.00 20.55 1.89
CA SER A 85 -2.14 20.37 1.00
C SER A 85 -3.46 20.88 1.62
N SER A 86 -4.42 21.30 0.78
CA SER A 86 -5.82 21.49 1.18
C SER A 86 -6.64 20.20 1.09
N ASP A 87 -6.04 19.10 0.63
CA ASP A 87 -6.73 17.87 0.22
C ASP A 87 -7.61 17.29 1.34
N LEU A 88 -7.12 17.26 2.59
CA LEU A 88 -7.91 16.73 3.71
C LEU A 88 -9.19 17.53 3.97
N SER A 89 -9.16 18.86 3.77
CA SER A 89 -10.34 19.70 3.93
C SER A 89 -11.37 19.49 2.80
N GLU A 90 -10.89 19.23 1.59
CA GLU A 90 -11.73 18.95 0.41
C GLU A 90 -12.40 17.58 0.51
N ILE A 91 -11.66 16.56 0.94
CA ILE A 91 -12.19 15.22 1.19
C ILE A 91 -13.23 15.28 2.33
N SER A 92 -12.91 15.98 3.43
CA SER A 92 -13.85 16.16 4.55
C SER A 92 -15.17 16.78 4.10
N THR A 93 -15.09 17.87 3.32
CA THR A 93 -16.27 18.53 2.76
C THR A 93 -17.08 17.59 1.88
N THR A 94 -16.41 16.79 1.06
CA THR A 94 -17.05 15.81 0.17
C THR A 94 -17.79 14.73 0.97
N LEU A 95 -17.18 14.21 2.04
CA LEU A 95 -17.82 13.20 2.88
C LEU A 95 -19.05 13.72 3.61
N ILE A 96 -18.98 14.95 4.14
CA ILE A 96 -20.14 15.61 4.78
C ILE A 96 -21.28 15.76 3.77
N ASN A 97 -20.99 16.24 2.55
CA ASN A 97 -21.99 16.42 1.50
C ASN A 97 -22.62 15.10 1.02
N ASN A 98 -21.96 13.97 1.24
CA ASN A 98 -22.47 12.64 0.91
C ASN A 98 -23.13 11.93 2.12
N GLU A 99 -23.34 12.63 3.24
CA GLU A 99 -24.00 12.10 4.44
C GLU A 99 -23.38 10.79 4.97
N VAL A 100 -22.06 10.63 4.78
CA VAL A 100 -21.34 9.38 5.08
C VAL A 100 -21.46 8.96 6.56
N GLY A 101 -21.67 9.91 7.47
CA GLY A 101 -21.90 9.65 8.89
C GLY A 101 -23.08 8.72 9.18
N GLU A 102 -24.14 8.81 8.36
CA GLU A 102 -25.41 8.07 8.53
C GLU A 102 -25.38 6.65 7.92
N MET A 103 -24.31 6.31 7.20
CA MET A 103 -24.17 5.00 6.54
C MET A 103 -23.83 3.89 7.53
N ARG A 104 -24.15 2.64 7.14
CA ARG A 104 -23.72 1.44 7.89
C ARG A 104 -22.20 1.29 7.80
N THR A 105 -21.57 0.74 8.83
CA THR A 105 -20.10 0.56 8.96
C THR A 105 -19.37 0.19 7.67
N VAL A 106 -19.79 -0.91 7.01
CA VAL A 106 -19.14 -1.40 5.78
C VAL A 106 -19.32 -0.42 4.61
N GLU A 107 -20.53 0.13 4.44
CA GLU A 107 -20.84 1.09 3.37
C GLU A 107 -20.09 2.41 3.56
N LYS A 108 -20.01 2.87 4.81
CA LYS A 108 -19.24 4.04 5.24
C LYS A 108 -17.76 3.86 4.89
N SER A 109 -17.17 2.74 5.29
CA SER A 109 -15.76 2.41 5.04
C SER A 109 -15.43 2.36 3.54
N LYS A 110 -16.28 1.72 2.73
CA LYS A 110 -16.13 1.67 1.27
C LYS A 110 -16.27 3.04 0.60
N THR A 111 -17.27 3.82 1.01
CA THR A 111 -17.50 5.17 0.45
C THR A 111 -16.34 6.11 0.74
N ILE A 112 -15.74 6.02 1.95
CA ILE A 112 -14.53 6.77 2.29
C ILE A 112 -13.37 6.39 1.36
N LEU A 113 -13.16 5.08 1.15
CA LEU A 113 -12.12 4.59 0.26
C LEU A 113 -12.32 5.08 -1.19
N ASP A 114 -13.55 5.01 -1.70
CA ASP A 114 -13.90 5.43 -3.06
C ASP A 114 -13.70 6.93 -3.29
N ILE A 115 -14.14 7.78 -2.37
CA ILE A 115 -13.95 9.24 -2.45
C ILE A 115 -12.45 9.57 -2.43
N THR A 116 -11.69 8.89 -1.57
CA THR A 116 -10.25 9.11 -1.46
C THR A 116 -9.53 8.65 -2.74
N ASN A 117 -9.92 7.50 -3.31
CA ASN A 117 -9.43 7.00 -4.62
C ASN A 117 -9.73 7.97 -5.75
N ALA A 118 -10.96 8.50 -5.80
CA ALA A 118 -11.34 9.49 -6.80
C ALA A 118 -10.54 10.80 -6.68
N HIS A 119 -10.29 11.28 -5.47
CA HIS A 119 -9.54 12.51 -5.22
C HIS A 119 -8.07 12.39 -5.67
N PHE A 120 -7.42 11.28 -5.36
CA PHE A 120 -5.99 11.08 -5.68
C PHE A 120 -5.74 10.36 -7.00
N GLY A 121 -6.78 9.90 -7.68
CA GLY A 121 -6.64 9.09 -8.90
C GLY A 121 -5.94 7.75 -8.64
N SER A 122 -6.18 7.15 -7.47
CA SER A 122 -5.64 5.84 -7.10
C SER A 122 -6.69 4.73 -7.22
N ASP A 123 -6.23 3.50 -7.09
CA ASP A 123 -6.99 2.26 -7.21
C ASP A 123 -6.79 1.36 -5.99
N ILE A 124 -6.75 1.95 -4.79
CA ILE A 124 -6.57 1.18 -3.56
C ILE A 124 -7.80 0.32 -3.32
N GLU A 125 -7.58 -0.98 -3.13
CA GLU A 125 -8.59 -1.94 -2.73
C GLU A 125 -8.24 -2.47 -1.33
N LEU A 126 -9.24 -2.52 -0.44
CA LEU A 126 -9.11 -3.13 0.88
C LEU A 126 -9.97 -4.41 0.92
N PRO A 127 -9.57 -5.44 1.67
CA PRO A 127 -10.34 -6.67 1.79
C PRO A 127 -11.68 -6.41 2.49
N GLU A 128 -12.71 -7.20 2.18
CA GLU A 128 -14.06 -7.03 2.76
C GLU A 128 -14.02 -7.08 4.29
N GLU A 129 -13.20 -8.00 4.83
CA GLU A 129 -12.99 -8.18 6.26
C GLU A 129 -12.46 -6.91 6.93
N PHE A 130 -11.70 -6.06 6.21
CA PHE A 130 -11.23 -4.79 6.75
C PHE A 130 -12.39 -3.79 6.92
N HIS A 131 -13.31 -3.76 5.95
CA HIS A 131 -14.47 -2.88 6.03
C HIS A 131 -15.45 -3.27 7.14
N GLU A 132 -15.46 -4.54 7.55
CA GLU A 132 -16.32 -5.04 8.64
C GLU A 132 -15.83 -4.64 10.03
N ILE A 133 -14.53 -4.38 10.22
CA ILE A 133 -13.95 -4.11 11.54
C ILE A 133 -13.81 -2.64 11.91
N THR A 134 -14.15 -1.70 11.02
CA THR A 134 -13.82 -0.26 11.22
C THR A 134 -14.52 0.39 12.42
N ASP A 135 -15.67 -0.15 12.85
CA ASP A 135 -16.42 0.34 14.03
C ASP A 135 -16.29 -0.61 15.24
N SER A 136 -15.29 -1.50 15.24
CA SER A 136 -15.06 -2.46 16.33
C SER A 136 -14.13 -1.92 17.42
N ASP A 137 -14.05 -2.61 18.55
CA ASP A 137 -13.07 -2.29 19.59
C ASP A 137 -11.63 -2.64 19.16
N ALA A 138 -10.67 -2.05 19.85
CA ALA A 138 -9.25 -2.17 19.53
C ALA A 138 -8.74 -3.61 19.50
N GLU A 139 -9.10 -4.43 20.49
CA GLU A 139 -8.60 -5.80 20.58
C GLU A 139 -9.16 -6.66 19.46
N TYR A 140 -10.45 -6.50 19.11
CA TYR A 140 -11.02 -7.18 17.95
C TYR A 140 -10.35 -6.76 16.63
N ILE A 141 -10.06 -5.47 16.45
CA ILE A 141 -9.33 -4.96 15.27
C ILE A 141 -7.95 -5.64 15.16
N LEU A 142 -7.20 -5.68 16.26
CA LEU A 142 -5.85 -6.28 16.28
C LEU A 142 -5.89 -7.80 16.05
N ASP A 143 -6.86 -8.51 16.65
CA ASP A 143 -7.04 -9.95 16.48
C ASP A 143 -7.34 -10.32 15.03
N VAL A 144 -8.29 -9.62 14.38
CA VAL A 144 -8.63 -9.84 12.97
C VAL A 144 -7.44 -9.48 12.08
N SER A 145 -6.74 -8.38 12.38
CA SER A 145 -5.58 -7.95 11.61
C SER A 145 -4.42 -8.95 11.69
N LEU A 146 -4.19 -9.53 12.87
CA LEU A 146 -3.17 -10.55 13.10
C LEU A 146 -3.55 -11.85 12.39
N ALA A 147 -4.81 -12.28 12.51
CA ALA A 147 -5.32 -13.50 11.88
C ALA A 147 -5.23 -13.46 10.34
N ASN A 148 -5.45 -12.28 9.75
CA ASN A 148 -5.33 -12.07 8.30
C ASN A 148 -3.90 -11.72 7.83
N GLY A 149 -2.93 -11.62 8.75
CA GLY A 149 -1.54 -11.31 8.43
C GLY A 149 -1.31 -9.88 7.94
N TRP A 150 -2.23 -8.96 8.23
CA TRP A 150 -2.07 -7.54 7.94
C TRP A 150 -1.02 -6.93 8.86
N VAL A 151 -1.06 -7.30 10.14
CA VAL A 151 -0.09 -6.93 11.17
C VAL A 151 0.56 -8.19 11.73
N ASN A 152 1.71 -8.04 12.37
CA ASN A 152 2.36 -9.10 13.15
C ASN A 152 2.46 -8.70 14.64
N GLN A 153 2.95 -9.62 15.48
CA GLN A 153 3.05 -9.36 16.93
C GLN A 153 3.96 -8.18 17.27
N VAL A 154 5.05 -7.97 16.53
CA VAL A 154 5.97 -6.84 16.74
C VAL A 154 5.25 -5.51 16.50
N ASP A 155 4.34 -5.48 15.54
CA ASP A 155 3.54 -4.30 15.23
C ASP A 155 2.60 -3.94 16.39
N ILE A 156 1.95 -4.96 16.97
CA ILE A 156 1.07 -4.84 18.13
C ILE A 156 1.87 -4.41 19.37
N ASP A 157 3.06 -4.97 19.58
CA ASP A 157 3.89 -4.62 20.73
C ASP A 157 4.37 -3.16 20.64
N LEU A 158 4.74 -2.70 19.43
CA LEU A 158 5.12 -1.31 19.18
C LEU A 158 3.98 -0.32 19.45
N ILE A 159 2.75 -0.66 19.07
CA ILE A 159 1.60 0.25 19.25
C ILE A 159 1.17 0.32 20.72
N ARG A 160 1.17 -0.81 21.44
CA ARG A 160 0.92 -0.86 22.89
C ARG A 160 2.00 -0.12 23.69
N GLN A 161 3.26 -0.21 23.25
CA GLN A 161 4.33 0.60 23.82
C GLN A 161 4.06 2.10 23.61
N PHE A 162 3.68 2.50 22.39
CA PHE A 162 3.36 3.89 22.08
C PHE A 162 2.19 4.41 22.92
N GLU A 163 1.10 3.64 23.09
CA GLU A 163 -0.03 3.98 23.98
C GLU A 163 0.43 4.17 25.43
N THR A 164 1.28 3.29 25.92
CA THR A 164 1.87 3.40 27.25
C THR A 164 2.70 4.67 27.38
N ASP A 165 3.50 5.00 26.36
CA ASP A 165 4.34 6.19 26.37
C ASP A 165 3.51 7.49 26.29
N ILE A 166 2.42 7.51 25.52
CA ILE A 166 1.48 8.65 25.47
C ILE A 166 0.80 8.87 26.84
N ASN A 167 0.45 7.81 27.56
CA ASN A 167 -0.11 7.95 28.91
C ASN A 167 0.88 8.54 29.93
N ASN A 168 2.18 8.39 29.68
CA ASN A 168 3.23 8.74 30.63
C ASN A 168 4.06 9.97 30.22
N SER A 169 3.90 10.48 28.99
CA SER A 169 4.71 11.55 28.42
C SER A 169 3.97 12.30 27.31
N ASP A 170 4.62 13.30 26.70
CA ASP A 170 4.05 13.99 25.54
C ASP A 170 4.18 13.18 24.24
N PHE A 171 3.39 13.57 23.23
CA PHE A 171 3.39 12.94 21.90
C PHE A 171 4.79 12.82 21.29
N ASP A 172 5.58 13.90 21.32
CA ASP A 172 6.92 13.92 20.72
C ASP A 172 7.87 12.92 21.40
N THR A 173 7.73 12.74 22.72
CA THR A 173 8.50 11.74 23.48
C THR A 173 8.06 10.32 23.14
N ALA A 174 6.76 10.05 23.09
CA ALA A 174 6.23 8.74 22.71
C ALA A 174 6.64 8.36 21.27
N LEU A 175 6.54 9.30 20.33
CA LEU A 175 6.94 9.08 18.94
C LEU A 175 8.44 8.80 18.83
N ARG A 176 9.29 9.57 19.53
CA ARG A 176 10.74 9.32 19.56
C ARG A 176 11.08 7.95 20.17
N ASN A 177 10.35 7.50 21.19
CA ASN A 177 10.55 6.16 21.75
C ASN A 177 10.19 5.07 20.74
N TYR A 178 9.05 5.20 20.06
CA TYR A 178 8.66 4.33 18.95
C TYR A 178 9.74 4.25 17.88
N GLU A 179 10.25 5.40 17.42
CA GLU A 179 11.30 5.46 16.40
C GLU A 179 12.57 4.72 16.84
N ASN A 180 13.02 4.98 18.07
CA ASN A 180 14.20 4.35 18.64
C ASN A 180 14.05 2.82 18.75
N THR A 181 12.87 2.34 19.19
CA THR A 181 12.58 0.91 19.21
C THR A 181 12.65 0.33 17.80
N VAL A 182 12.01 0.96 16.81
CA VAL A 182 12.01 0.51 15.41
C VAL A 182 13.43 0.44 14.83
N LEU A 183 14.26 1.45 15.07
CA LEU A 183 15.66 1.45 14.62
C LEU A 183 16.48 0.33 15.25
N SER A 184 16.17 -0.03 16.51
CA SER A 184 16.83 -1.13 17.22
C SER A 184 16.50 -2.52 16.65
N LEU A 185 15.33 -2.67 16.01
CA LEU A 185 14.87 -3.94 15.43
C LEU A 185 15.65 -4.35 14.17
N ARG A 186 16.40 -3.44 13.53
CA ARG A 186 17.19 -3.71 12.31
C ARG A 186 16.38 -4.36 11.19
N LEU A 187 15.16 -3.86 10.98
CA LEU A 187 14.23 -4.31 9.96
C LEU A 187 14.80 -4.12 8.55
N ASP A 188 14.36 -4.95 7.60
CA ASP A 188 14.61 -4.70 6.19
C ASP A 188 13.89 -3.44 5.70
N SER A 189 14.22 -2.96 4.49
CA SER A 189 13.68 -1.71 3.96
C SER A 189 12.15 -1.72 3.81
N LYS A 190 11.55 -2.88 3.53
CA LYS A 190 10.09 -3.00 3.33
C LYS A 190 9.37 -2.92 4.67
N GLU A 191 9.85 -3.66 5.67
CA GLU A 191 9.26 -3.62 7.00
C GLU A 191 9.50 -2.27 7.69
N PHE A 192 10.69 -1.67 7.51
CA PHE A 192 10.97 -0.33 8.00
C PHE A 192 10.05 0.73 7.34
N ALA A 193 9.79 0.64 6.03
CA ALA A 193 8.90 1.57 5.34
C ALA A 193 7.50 1.59 5.96
N LYS A 194 6.93 0.44 6.34
CA LYS A 194 5.65 0.38 7.05
C LYS A 194 5.69 1.14 8.38
N LYS A 195 6.78 1.00 9.15
CA LYS A 195 6.95 1.69 10.43
C LYS A 195 7.16 3.21 10.27
N ASN A 196 7.90 3.61 9.23
CA ASN A 196 8.03 5.01 8.87
C ASN A 196 6.67 5.61 8.44
N ASN A 197 5.87 4.87 7.68
CA ASN A 197 4.53 5.29 7.30
C ASN A 197 3.63 5.47 8.52
N LEU A 198 3.68 4.54 9.49
CA LEU A 198 2.93 4.68 10.73
C LEU A 198 3.34 5.93 11.51
N ALA A 199 4.64 6.20 11.64
CA ALA A 199 5.14 7.43 12.28
C ALA A 199 4.66 8.71 11.57
N ASN A 200 4.64 8.72 10.22
CA ASN A 200 4.06 9.83 9.45
C ASN A 200 2.56 10.00 9.73
N SER A 201 1.80 8.90 9.76
CA SER A 201 0.38 8.91 10.10
C SER A 201 0.16 9.47 11.51
N LEU A 202 0.84 8.93 12.53
CA LEU A 202 0.75 9.41 13.90
C LEU A 202 1.00 10.93 14.01
N ARG A 203 2.01 11.42 13.29
CA ARG A 203 2.35 12.85 13.29
C ARG A 203 1.29 13.71 12.60
N ALA A 204 0.72 13.24 11.49
CA ALA A 204 -0.41 13.89 10.83
C ALA A 204 -1.64 13.96 11.75
N MET A 205 -1.94 12.85 12.42
CA MET A 205 -3.06 12.74 13.34
C MET A 205 -2.94 13.74 14.48
N ASN A 206 -1.76 13.84 15.09
CA ASN A 206 -1.49 14.81 16.15
C ASN A 206 -1.53 16.27 15.65
N HIS A 207 -1.15 16.52 14.39
CA HIS A 207 -1.26 17.86 13.79
C HIS A 207 -2.72 18.31 13.65
N TYR A 208 -3.59 17.46 13.13
CA TYR A 208 -5.00 17.80 12.91
C TYR A 208 -5.85 17.71 14.18
N ASN A 209 -5.44 16.87 15.12
CA ASN A 209 -6.13 16.69 16.38
C ASN A 209 -5.14 16.38 17.51
N PRO A 210 -4.51 17.40 18.10
CA PRO A 210 -3.59 17.21 19.22
C PRO A 210 -4.32 16.77 20.49
N GLU A 211 -5.60 17.14 20.66
CA GLU A 211 -6.36 16.82 21.86
C GLU A 211 -6.61 15.32 22.04
N GLY A 212 -6.72 14.56 20.93
CA GLY A 212 -6.87 13.11 20.99
C GLY A 212 -5.66 12.38 21.55
N PHE A 213 -4.48 13.01 21.58
CA PHE A 213 -3.26 12.44 22.18
C PHE A 213 -3.09 12.85 23.65
N ASN A 214 -4.00 13.63 24.23
CA ASN A 214 -3.93 14.02 25.64
C ASN A 214 -4.50 12.94 26.60
N LYS A 215 -5.26 11.98 26.08
CA LYS A 215 -5.90 10.92 26.88
C LYS A 215 -5.99 9.64 26.07
N VAL A 216 -5.40 8.56 26.58
CA VAL A 216 -5.59 7.22 26.02
C VAL A 216 -6.85 6.63 26.65
N ASP A 217 -7.89 6.45 25.84
CA ASP A 217 -9.07 5.68 26.19
C ASP A 217 -9.33 4.56 25.17
N SER A 218 -10.40 3.79 25.37
CA SER A 218 -10.77 2.69 24.48
C SER A 218 -10.99 3.15 23.06
N CYS A 219 -11.53 4.37 22.91
CA CYS A 219 -11.73 4.99 21.63
C CYS A 219 -10.35 5.23 21.01
N PHE A 220 -9.40 5.89 21.69
CA PHE A 220 -8.10 6.23 21.11
C PHE A 220 -7.37 4.99 20.62
N THR A 221 -7.40 3.94 21.45
CA THR A 221 -6.81 2.63 21.18
C THR A 221 -7.41 1.99 19.91
N ALA A 222 -8.71 2.12 19.69
CA ALA A 222 -9.38 1.58 18.50
C ALA A 222 -8.94 2.29 17.22
N VAL A 223 -8.87 3.63 17.23
CA VAL A 223 -8.42 4.37 16.04
C VAL A 223 -6.95 4.08 15.75
N LEU A 224 -6.13 3.99 16.79
CA LEU A 224 -4.72 3.67 16.65
C LEU A 224 -4.51 2.25 16.07
N SER A 225 -5.30 1.28 16.53
CA SER A 225 -5.30 -0.09 16.00
C SER A 225 -5.75 -0.14 14.55
N LEU A 226 -6.78 0.63 14.18
CA LEU A 226 -7.24 0.74 12.79
C LEU A 226 -6.19 1.41 11.89
N THR A 227 -5.50 2.43 12.40
CA THR A 227 -4.36 3.07 11.70
C THR A 227 -3.28 2.04 11.39
N LEU A 228 -2.93 1.25 12.41
CA LEU A 228 -1.91 0.21 12.29
C LEU A 228 -2.29 -0.80 11.22
N ALA A 229 -3.53 -1.30 11.25
CA ALA A 229 -4.05 -2.23 10.26
C ALA A 229 -4.02 -1.63 8.85
N THR A 230 -4.49 -0.38 8.69
CA THR A 230 -4.51 0.35 7.42
C THR A 230 -3.10 0.50 6.84
N VAL A 231 -2.17 1.05 7.61
CA VAL A 231 -0.79 1.28 7.16
C VAL A 231 -0.10 -0.03 6.82
N SER A 232 -0.39 -1.11 7.54
CA SER A 232 0.26 -2.40 7.32
C SER A 232 -0.29 -3.14 6.09
N LEU A 233 -1.57 -2.95 5.77
CA LEU A 233 -2.19 -3.39 4.52
C LEU A 233 -1.64 -2.64 3.29
N LEU A 234 -1.40 -1.34 3.44
CA LEU A 234 -0.90 -0.50 2.35
C LEU A 234 0.61 -0.69 2.18
N THR A 235 0.98 -1.76 1.48
CA THR A 235 2.39 -2.17 1.28
C THR A 235 3.21 -1.27 0.35
N CYS A 236 2.63 -0.22 -0.23
CA CYS A 236 3.27 0.62 -1.23
C CYS A 236 4.17 1.70 -0.62
N ILE A 237 5.39 1.83 -1.15
CA ILE A 237 6.34 2.94 -0.88
C ILE A 237 5.93 4.14 -1.76
N ALA A 238 4.67 4.54 -1.68
CA ALA A 238 4.16 5.72 -2.37
C ALA A 238 3.63 6.71 -1.32
N VAL A 239 3.60 7.99 -1.67
CA VAL A 239 3.06 9.06 -0.83
C VAL A 239 1.58 8.80 -0.48
N TRP A 240 0.86 8.13 -1.39
CA TRP A 240 -0.58 7.89 -1.34
C TRP A 240 -1.05 7.04 -0.14
N PRO A 241 -0.44 5.90 0.22
CA PRO A 241 -0.74 5.14 1.44
C PRO A 241 -0.82 5.94 2.74
N CYS A 242 0.14 6.83 3.00
CA CYS A 242 0.12 7.68 4.19
C CYS A 242 -0.95 8.77 4.09
N PHE A 243 -1.26 9.21 2.88
CA PHE A 243 -2.34 10.14 2.58
C PHE A 243 -3.71 9.50 2.81
N PHE A 244 -3.88 8.24 2.40
CA PHE A 244 -5.08 7.44 2.64
C PHE A 244 -5.26 7.06 4.09
N ALA A 245 -4.20 6.59 4.74
CA ALA A 245 -4.24 6.32 6.17
C ALA A 245 -4.50 7.61 6.95
N GLY A 246 -3.89 8.73 6.55
CA GLY A 246 -4.13 10.06 7.13
C GLY A 246 -5.55 10.58 6.90
N ALA A 247 -6.10 10.46 5.70
CA ALA A 247 -7.45 10.91 5.35
C ALA A 247 -8.53 10.02 5.97
N ALA A 248 -8.43 8.69 5.80
CA ALA A 248 -9.37 7.73 6.37
C ALA A 248 -9.35 7.77 7.90
N TYR A 249 -8.18 7.91 8.52
CA TYR A 249 -8.07 8.11 9.97
C TYR A 249 -8.65 9.45 10.41
N THR A 250 -8.27 10.57 9.77
CA THR A 250 -8.73 11.90 10.17
C THR A 250 -10.25 12.01 10.05
N LEU A 251 -10.87 11.27 9.14
CA LEU A 251 -12.32 11.28 8.91
C LEU A 251 -13.08 10.24 9.72
N ALA A 252 -12.49 9.08 9.99
CA ALA A 252 -12.97 8.18 11.05
C ALA A 252 -12.95 8.91 12.40
N TYR A 253 -11.89 9.67 12.68
CA TYR A 253 -11.71 10.47 13.89
C TYR A 253 -12.65 11.70 13.97
N ILE A 254 -12.92 12.40 12.86
CA ILE A 254 -13.88 13.52 12.82
C ILE A 254 -15.33 13.03 13.07
N ASN A 255 -15.71 11.86 12.57
CA ASN A 255 -17.02 11.24 12.87
C ASN A 255 -17.08 10.57 14.25
N TYR A 256 -15.93 10.24 14.83
CA TYR A 256 -15.78 9.65 16.15
C TYR A 256 -16.02 10.66 17.28
N ILE A 257 -15.95 11.96 17.02
CA ILE A 257 -16.40 13.01 17.95
C ILE A 257 -17.90 12.90 18.25
N ASP A 258 -18.72 12.40 17.31
CA ASP A 258 -20.17 12.21 17.52
C ASP A 258 -20.52 10.90 18.25
N GLN A 259 -19.61 9.92 18.33
CA GLN A 259 -19.86 8.62 18.99
C GLN A 259 -19.09 8.40 20.30
N CYS A 260 -17.98 9.11 20.53
CA CYS A 260 -17.18 8.98 21.77
C CYS A 260 -17.45 10.12 22.78
N THR A 261 -18.52 10.91 22.62
CA THR A 261 -18.92 12.00 23.55
C THR A 261 -20.00 11.62 24.57
N ASP A 262 -20.27 10.33 24.77
CA ASP A 262 -21.08 9.83 25.90
C ASP A 262 -20.22 9.35 27.08
#